data_AF-A0A9P7BZR0-F1
#
_entry.id   AF-A0A9P7BZR0-F1
#
_cell.length_a   1.000
_cell.length_b   1.000
_cell.length_c   1.000
_cell.angle_alpha   90.00
_cell.angle_beta   90.00
_cell.angle_gamma   90.00
#
_symmetry.space_group_name_H-M   'P 1'
#
loop_
_entity.id
_entity.type
_entity.pdbx_description
1 polymer ?
#
loop_
_entity_poly.entity_id
_entity_poly.type
_entity_poly.pdbx_seq_one_letter_code
_entity_poly.pdbx_strand_id
1 'polypeptide(L)'
;MAMSRDRGTAKQPVDQLYGLVCDVDGKVYPDLLLAETNQEQGIIMLRAGSSARLPDLPLGTKLRIVPNHACAPCAPHEADQVGRPGEPGVVARWERFRGW
;
A
#
# COMPACT_ATOMS: atom_id res chain seq x y z
N MET A 1 -9.51 4.50 7.90
CA MET A 1 -9.09 3.53 6.85
C MET A 1 -8.26 4.22 5.78
N ALA A 2 -6.94 4.12 5.92
CA ALA A 2 -5.97 4.66 4.97
C ALA A 2 -5.97 3.93 3.63
N MET A 3 -6.28 2.63 3.64
CA MET A 3 -6.58 1.83 2.47
C MET A 3 -8.10 1.68 2.40
N SER A 4 -8.71 2.05 1.27
CA SER A 4 -10.15 1.84 1.07
C SER A 4 -10.52 0.35 1.19
N ARG A 5 -11.82 0.01 1.24
CA ARG A 5 -12.25 -1.40 1.17
C ARG A 5 -12.15 -2.02 -0.23
N ASP A 6 -11.45 -1.36 -1.16
CA ASP A 6 -11.38 -1.79 -2.56
C ASP A 6 -10.65 -3.14 -2.68
N ARG A 7 -11.33 -4.10 -3.31
CA ARG A 7 -10.82 -5.43 -3.66
C ARG A 7 -10.88 -5.63 -5.18
N GLY A 8 -10.57 -4.60 -5.96
CA GLY A 8 -10.70 -4.59 -7.42
C GLY A 8 -9.89 -5.68 -8.14
N THR A 9 -8.83 -6.19 -7.51
CA THR A 9 -8.01 -7.30 -8.03
C THR A 9 -8.62 -8.68 -7.81
N ALA A 10 -9.68 -8.84 -7.01
CA ALA A 10 -10.22 -10.14 -6.61
C ALA A 10 -10.75 -11.00 -7.78
N LYS A 11 -11.07 -10.38 -8.91
CA LYS A 11 -11.52 -11.05 -10.15
C LYS A 11 -10.49 -11.01 -11.28
N GLN A 12 -9.29 -10.51 -11.01
CA GLN A 12 -8.19 -10.47 -11.97
C GLN A 12 -7.42 -11.79 -11.95
N PRO A 13 -6.55 -12.08 -12.94
CA PRO A 13 -5.73 -13.30 -12.94
C PRO A 13 -4.86 -13.45 -11.68
N VAL A 14 -4.49 -12.34 -11.05
CA VAL A 14 -3.74 -12.30 -9.79
C VAL A 14 -4.45 -11.36 -8.83
N ASP A 15 -4.92 -11.90 -7.70
CA ASP A 15 -5.51 -11.11 -6.64
C ASP A 15 -4.43 -10.51 -5.72
N GLN A 16 -4.39 -9.19 -5.58
CA GLN A 16 -3.43 -8.48 -4.73
C GLN A 16 -3.98 -8.12 -3.34
N LEU A 17 -5.09 -8.74 -2.92
CA LEU A 17 -5.72 -8.48 -1.63
C LEU A 17 -6.03 -6.99 -1.46
N TYR A 18 -5.57 -6.31 -0.41
CA TYR A 18 -5.74 -4.86 -0.27
C TYR A 18 -4.56 -4.06 -0.83
N GLY A 19 -3.49 -4.71 -1.29
CA GLY A 19 -2.35 -4.05 -1.93
C GLY A 19 -1.04 -4.83 -1.80
N LEU A 20 -0.07 -4.46 -2.65
CA LEU A 20 1.29 -5.01 -2.61
C LEU A 20 2.12 -4.29 -1.54
N VAL A 21 2.94 -5.04 -0.80
CA VAL A 21 3.86 -4.46 0.19
C VAL A 21 5.23 -4.19 -0.45
N CYS A 22 5.77 -3.01 -0.20
CA CYS A 22 7.09 -2.58 -0.66
C CYS A 22 7.92 -2.04 0.51
N ASP A 23 9.24 -1.99 0.31
CA ASP A 23 10.12 -1.22 1.17
C ASP A 23 9.97 0.30 0.96
N VAL A 24 10.78 1.08 1.69
CA VAL A 24 10.74 2.55 1.65
C VAL A 24 11.16 3.13 0.29
N ASP A 25 11.90 2.37 -0.51
CA ASP A 25 12.34 2.74 -1.85
C ASP A 25 11.33 2.32 -2.94
N GLY A 26 10.26 1.64 -2.54
CA GLY A 26 9.21 1.17 -3.43
C GLY A 26 9.53 -0.16 -4.12
N LYS A 27 10.56 -0.89 -3.66
CA LYS A 27 10.81 -2.24 -4.13
C LYS A 27 9.80 -3.19 -3.52
N VAL A 28 9.07 -3.89 -4.37
CA VAL A 28 8.05 -4.86 -3.97
C VAL A 28 8.71 -6.03 -3.23
N TYR A 29 8.16 -6.39 -2.08
CA TYR A 29 8.44 -7.67 -1.44
C TYR A 29 7.65 -8.76 -2.17
N PRO A 30 8.30 -9.77 -2.78
CA PRO A 30 7.61 -10.80 -3.53
C PRO A 30 6.54 -11.49 -2.69
N ASP A 31 5.32 -11.52 -3.22
CA ASP A 31 4.14 -12.16 -2.61
C ASP A 31 3.75 -11.71 -1.19
N LEU A 32 4.36 -10.64 -0.66
CA LEU A 32 3.91 -10.02 0.59
C LEU A 32 2.79 -9.01 0.29
N LEU A 33 1.62 -9.28 0.84
CA LEU A 33 0.39 -8.56 0.54
C LEU A 33 -0.22 -7.99 1.82
N LEU A 34 -0.91 -6.86 1.72
CA LEU A 34 -1.84 -6.44 2.76
C LEU A 34 -3.10 -7.30 2.65
N ALA A 35 -3.23 -8.29 3.54
CA ALA A 35 -4.25 -9.32 3.44
C ALA A 35 -5.57 -8.92 4.10
N GLU A 36 -5.48 -8.25 5.25
CA GLU A 36 -6.64 -7.81 6.02
C GLU A 36 -6.46 -6.37 6.47
N THR A 37 -7.58 -5.67 6.63
CA THR A 37 -7.63 -4.30 7.13
C THR A 37 -8.79 -4.15 8.08
N ASN A 38 -8.52 -3.62 9.28
CA ASN A 38 -9.55 -2.97 10.09
C ASN A 38 -9.47 -1.44 9.88
N GLN A 39 -10.04 -0.64 10.78
CA GLN A 39 -10.10 0.81 10.56
C GLN A 39 -8.71 1.44 10.42
N GLU A 40 -7.77 1.06 11.27
CA GLU A 40 -6.46 1.71 11.42
C GLU A 40 -5.29 0.72 11.53
N GLN A 41 -5.55 -0.57 11.36
CA GLN A 41 -4.54 -1.64 11.37
C GLN A 41 -4.69 -2.51 10.12
N GLY A 42 -3.56 -2.97 9.63
CA GLY A 42 -3.45 -3.90 8.51
C GLY A 42 -2.66 -5.13 8.91
N ILE A 43 -3.04 -6.29 8.35
CA ILE A 43 -2.30 -7.54 8.51
C ILE A 43 -1.63 -7.85 7.17
N ILE A 44 -0.30 -7.92 7.17
CA ILE A 44 0.47 -8.35 6.00
C ILE A 44 0.74 -9.84 6.07
N MET A 45 0.61 -10.54 4.94
CA MET A 45 0.86 -11.97 4.84
C MET A 45 1.50 -12.32 3.51
N LEU A 46 2.25 -13.41 3.50
CA LEU A 46 2.61 -14.04 2.23
C LEU A 46 1.37 -14.64 1.58
N ARG A 47 1.31 -14.54 0.25
CA ARG A 47 0.28 -15.21 -0.55
C ARG A 47 0.24 -16.71 -0.22
N ALA A 48 -0.96 -17.25 -0.12
CA ALA A 48 -1.16 -18.69 0.07
C ALA A 48 -0.42 -19.49 -1.02
N GLY A 49 0.40 -20.46 -0.61
CA GLY A 49 1.22 -21.27 -1.52
C GLY A 49 2.49 -20.59 -2.05
N SER A 50 2.81 -19.37 -1.60
CA SER A 50 4.07 -18.72 -1.99
C SER A 50 5.28 -19.44 -1.41
N SER A 51 6.37 -19.43 -2.18
CA SER A 51 7.71 -19.85 -1.73
C SER A 51 8.58 -18.68 -1.27
N ALA A 52 8.05 -17.45 -1.30
CA ALA A 52 8.75 -16.27 -0.82
C ALA A 52 9.01 -16.36 0.69
N ARG A 53 10.07 -15.69 1.13
CA ARG A 53 10.43 -15.61 2.55
C ARG A 53 9.86 -14.32 3.15
N LEU A 54 9.27 -14.42 4.33
CA LEU A 54 8.85 -13.24 5.08
C LEU A 54 10.12 -12.40 5.40
N PRO A 55 10.17 -11.12 5.00
CA PRO A 55 11.29 -10.27 5.34
C PRO A 55 11.35 -10.02 6.85
N ASP A 56 12.55 -9.75 7.36
CA ASP A 56 12.71 -9.30 8.74
C ASP A 56 12.26 -7.83 8.85
N LEU A 57 11.14 -7.62 9.56
CA LEU A 57 10.47 -6.32 9.68
C LEU A 57 10.32 -5.99 11.17
N PRO A 58 11.39 -5.53 11.85
CA PRO A 58 11.31 -5.14 13.25
C PRO A 58 10.33 -3.98 13.45
N LEU A 59 9.87 -3.80 14.69
CA LEU A 59 8.99 -2.69 15.05
C LEU A 59 9.59 -1.34 14.62
N GLY A 60 8.77 -0.50 14.01
CA GLY A 60 9.18 0.80 13.46
C GLY A 60 9.64 0.75 11.99
N THR A 61 9.73 -0.43 11.37
CA THR A 61 10.00 -0.54 9.94
C THR A 61 8.93 0.18 9.13
N LYS A 62 9.35 1.08 8.23
CA LYS A 62 8.46 1.79 7.32
C LYS A 62 8.30 1.00 6.02
N LEU A 63 7.05 0.87 5.58
CA LEU A 63 6.67 0.17 4.36
C LEU A 63 5.87 1.11 3.46
N ARG A 64 5.78 0.77 2.18
CA ARG A 64 4.83 1.38 1.24
C ARG A 64 3.83 0.33 0.77
N ILE A 65 2.58 0.73 0.60
CA ILE A 65 1.52 -0.14 0.08
C ILE A 65 1.06 0.39 -1.28
N VAL A 66 1.15 -0.44 -2.32
CA VAL A 66 0.61 -0.12 -3.64
C VAL A 66 -0.90 -0.41 -3.65
N PRO A 67 -1.75 0.59 -3.91
CA PRO A 67 -3.19 0.39 -3.86
C PRO A 67 -3.73 -0.36 -5.08
N ASN A 68 -4.82 -1.09 -4.90
CA ASN A 68 -5.54 -1.76 -6.00
C ASN A 68 -6.10 -0.77 -7.03
N HIS A 69 -6.67 0.33 -6.54
CA HIS A 69 -7.34 1.34 -7.35
C HIS A 69 -6.92 2.70 -6.84
N ALA A 70 -6.15 3.48 -7.60
CA ALA A 70 -5.58 4.74 -7.14
C ALA A 70 -6.61 5.72 -6.56
N CYS A 71 -7.78 5.88 -7.18
CA CYS A 71 -8.78 6.87 -6.77
C CYS A 71 -9.35 6.62 -5.36
N ALA A 72 -9.57 5.36 -4.99
CA ALA A 72 -10.29 5.00 -3.77
C ALA A 72 -9.52 5.28 -2.46
N PRO A 73 -8.25 4.88 -2.27
CA PRO A 73 -7.46 5.19 -1.09
C PRO A 73 -6.98 6.63 -1.09
N CYS A 74 -7.00 7.35 -2.20
CA CYS A 74 -6.72 8.78 -2.23
C CYS A 74 -7.79 9.63 -1.51
N ALA A 75 -9.05 9.20 -1.51
CA ALA A 75 -10.17 9.92 -0.91
C ALA A 75 -10.01 10.25 0.60
N PRO A 76 -9.59 9.31 1.48
CA PRO A 76 -9.38 9.60 2.89
C PRO A 76 -8.21 10.55 3.19
N HIS A 77 -7.25 10.78 2.27
CA HIS A 77 -6.06 11.64 2.51
C HIS A 77 -6.27 13.09 2.08
N GLU A 78 -5.92 14.06 2.93
CA GLU A 78 -6.17 15.49 2.67
C GLU A 78 -5.29 16.06 1.56
N ALA A 79 -4.11 15.46 1.38
CA ALA A 79 -3.12 15.86 0.40
C ALA A 79 -2.27 14.65 0.00
N ASP A 80 -1.60 14.74 -1.15
CA ASP A 80 -0.52 13.85 -1.52
C ASP A 80 0.83 14.38 -1.04
N GLN A 81 1.66 13.47 -0.55
CA GLN A 81 3.07 13.73 -0.31
C GLN A 81 3.84 13.25 -1.55
N VAL A 82 4.41 14.19 -2.31
CA VAL A 82 5.11 13.91 -3.56
C VAL A 82 6.57 13.67 -3.25
N GLY A 83 7.10 12.51 -3.64
CA GLY A 83 8.53 12.22 -3.66
C GLY A 83 9.09 12.30 -5.08
N ARG A 84 10.41 12.33 -5.21
CA ARG A 84 11.10 12.23 -6.50
C ARG A 84 12.05 11.03 -6.49
N PRO A 85 12.12 10.22 -7.55
CA PRO A 85 13.08 9.12 -7.63
C PRO A 85 14.52 9.60 -7.40
N GLY A 86 15.27 8.91 -6.53
CA GLY A 86 16.65 9.26 -6.20
C GLY A 86 16.82 10.45 -5.25
N GLU A 87 15.74 11.09 -4.82
CA GLU A 87 15.76 12.19 -3.84
C GLU A 87 15.03 11.77 -2.56
N PRO A 88 15.69 11.75 -1.40
CA PRO A 88 15.04 11.36 -0.15
C PRO A 88 14.04 12.43 0.28
N GLY A 89 12.90 12.00 0.81
CA GLY A 89 11.91 12.86 1.43
C GLY A 89 10.81 13.35 0.49
N VAL A 90 10.05 14.34 0.98
CA VAL A 90 8.91 14.94 0.28
C VAL A 90 9.40 16.20 -0.43
N VAL A 91 9.19 16.27 -1.74
CA VAL A 91 9.55 17.43 -2.57
C VAL A 91 8.38 18.39 -2.79
N ALA A 92 7.15 17.92 -2.60
CA ALA A 92 5.95 18.77 -2.64
C ALA A 92 4.79 18.12 -1.87
N ARG A 93 3.84 18.96 -1.44
CA ARG A 93 2.55 18.53 -0.92
C ARG A 93 1.46 19.06 -1.84
N TRP A 94 0.64 18.18 -2.40
CA TRP A 94 -0.47 18.56 -3.29
C TRP A 94 -1.81 18.42 -2.58
N GLU A 95 -2.52 19.53 -2.45
CA GLU A 95 -3.83 19.53 -1.81
C GLU A 95 -4.89 18.87 -2.70
N ARG A 96 -5.84 18.20 -2.07
CA ARG A 96 -6.98 17.60 -2.75
C ARG A 96 -8.23 18.44 -2.58
N PHE A 97 -8.98 18.59 -3.66
CA PHE A 97 -10.37 19.01 -3.57
C PHE A 97 -11.23 17.86 -3.01
N ARG A 98 -12.27 18.22 -2.26
CA ARG A 98 -13.15 17.28 -1.55
C ARG A 98 -14.58 17.81 -1.51
N GLY A 99 -15.53 16.90 -1.38
CA GLY A 99 -16.96 17.23 -1.36
C GLY A 99 -17.56 17.31 -2.77
N TRP A 100 -18.64 18.09 -2.88
CA TRP A 100 -19.41 18.33 -4.09
C TRP A 100 -19.65 19.82 -4.25
#